data_AF-A0A7S4G2I8-F1
#
_entry.id   AF-A0A7S4G2I8-F1
#
_cell.length_a   1.000
_cell.length_b   1.000
_cell.length_c   1.000
_cell.angle_alpha   90.00
_cell.angle_beta   90.00
_cell.angle_gamma   90.00
#
_symmetry.space_group_name_H-M   'P 1'
#
loop_
_entity.id
_entity.type
_entity.pdbx_description
1 polymer ?
#
loop_
_entity_poly.entity_id
_entity_poly.type
_entity_poly.pdbx_seq_one_letter_code
_entity_poly.pdbx_strand_id
1 'polypeptide(L)'
;RLMLDSMAEHSESNTIHKEAMRAIINLQFELPMKKQAVRLGAIEAILNSMESNDDSAADWKLHMEALRCLFNLLYQYAPAKDKIFECTGINQICNSMKRFGCHSEDLMLYGFEALAILAIAGEKFRAEMRFQGVQDLANEAKAHKDGPGNAKLWLRASEVEGLLKGQAPLSRVRSEGKGAVWFEKQVLPLGHIIKSLETRVQAS
;
A
#
# COMPACT_ATOMS: atom_id res chain seq x y z
N ARG A 1 -5.16 -13.21 -13.93
CA ARG A 1 -4.28 -13.45 -15.10
C ARG A 1 -4.62 -12.44 -16.19
N LEU A 2 -5.84 -12.48 -16.73
CA LEU A 2 -6.36 -11.48 -17.68
C LEU A 2 -5.98 -10.03 -17.33
N MET A 3 -6.23 -9.56 -16.11
CA MET A 3 -5.87 -8.18 -15.70
C MET A 3 -4.37 -7.85 -15.86
N LEU A 4 -3.49 -8.81 -15.55
CA LEU A 4 -2.04 -8.60 -15.65
C LEU A 4 -1.58 -8.64 -17.11
N ASP A 5 -2.19 -9.52 -17.91
CA ASP A 5 -1.93 -9.57 -19.35
C ASP A 5 -2.41 -8.26 -20.02
N SER A 6 -3.59 -7.73 -19.63
CA SER A 6 -4.07 -6.43 -20.11
C SER A 6 -3.16 -5.26 -19.70
N MET A 7 -2.58 -5.26 -18.51
CA MET A 7 -1.57 -4.26 -18.13
C MET A 7 -0.32 -4.37 -18.99
N ALA A 8 0.12 -5.59 -19.33
CA ALA A 8 1.28 -5.79 -20.20
C ALA A 8 1.01 -5.37 -21.65
N GLU A 9 -0.17 -5.68 -22.19
CA GLU A 9 -0.58 -5.34 -23.56
C GLU A 9 -0.85 -3.84 -23.75
N HIS A 10 -1.16 -3.12 -22.67
CA HIS A 10 -1.52 -1.70 -22.71
C HIS A 10 -0.61 -0.85 -21.80
N SER A 11 0.70 -1.02 -21.92
CA SER A 11 1.72 -0.41 -21.06
C SER A 11 1.65 1.12 -20.94
N GLU A 12 1.14 1.80 -21.99
CA GLU A 12 0.99 3.26 -22.05
C GLU A 12 -0.38 3.74 -21.53
N SER A 13 -1.28 2.82 -21.16
CA SER A 13 -2.64 3.17 -20.74
C SER A 13 -2.77 3.22 -19.22
N ASN A 14 -2.52 4.42 -18.69
CA ASN A 14 -2.84 4.78 -17.31
C ASN A 14 -4.23 4.35 -16.84
N THR A 15 -5.24 4.47 -17.70
CA THR A 15 -6.62 4.10 -17.35
C THR A 15 -6.74 2.60 -17.14
N ILE A 16 -6.20 1.78 -18.04
CA ILE A 16 -6.24 0.32 -17.91
C ILE A 16 -5.47 -0.12 -16.67
N HIS A 17 -4.30 0.48 -16.41
CA HIS A 17 -3.50 0.15 -15.25
C HIS A 17 -4.23 0.48 -13.93
N LYS A 18 -4.84 1.67 -13.82
CA LYS A 18 -5.63 2.05 -12.63
C LYS A 18 -6.80 1.11 -12.40
N GLU A 19 -7.57 0.79 -13.44
CA GLU A 19 -8.73 -0.11 -13.31
C GLU A 19 -8.30 -1.55 -12.98
N ALA A 20 -7.21 -2.04 -13.59
CA ALA A 20 -6.64 -3.33 -13.24
C ALA A 20 -6.17 -3.37 -11.77
N MET A 21 -5.47 -2.35 -11.29
CA MET A 21 -5.04 -2.24 -9.90
C MET A 21 -6.22 -2.19 -8.92
N ARG A 22 -7.29 -1.44 -9.24
CA ARG A 22 -8.52 -1.40 -8.45
C ARG A 22 -9.19 -2.76 -8.35
N ALA A 23 -9.29 -3.48 -9.47
CA ALA A 23 -9.83 -4.83 -9.51
C ALA A 23 -8.97 -5.80 -8.68
N ILE A 24 -7.64 -5.70 -8.81
CA ILE A 24 -6.69 -6.48 -8.02
C ILE A 24 -6.89 -6.22 -6.52
N ILE A 25 -6.97 -4.95 -6.10
CA ILE A 25 -7.21 -4.55 -4.71
C ILE A 25 -8.50 -5.18 -4.18
N ASN A 26 -9.59 -5.13 -4.96
CA ASN A 26 -10.88 -5.68 -4.57
C ASN A 26 -10.89 -7.20 -4.40
N LEU A 27 -9.96 -7.90 -5.04
CA LEU A 27 -9.83 -9.36 -4.93
C LEU A 27 -8.87 -9.78 -3.80
N GLN A 28 -7.97 -8.90 -3.36
CA GLN A 28 -6.88 -9.22 -2.46
C GLN A 28 -7.25 -9.24 -0.97
N PHE A 29 -8.53 -9.16 -0.60
CA PHE A 29 -8.93 -9.25 0.81
C PHE A 29 -8.57 -10.61 1.44
N GLU A 30 -8.54 -11.67 0.62
CA GLU A 30 -8.27 -13.04 1.05
C GLU A 30 -6.83 -13.48 0.72
N LEU A 31 -6.16 -14.13 1.67
CA LEU A 31 -4.79 -14.62 1.50
C LEU A 31 -4.58 -15.53 0.26
N PRO A 32 -5.51 -16.45 -0.11
CA PRO A 32 -5.40 -17.20 -1.35
C PRO A 32 -5.32 -16.33 -2.60
N MET A 33 -6.06 -15.21 -2.65
CA MET A 33 -6.04 -14.29 -3.78
C MET A 33 -4.73 -13.50 -3.83
N LYS A 34 -4.17 -13.09 -2.69
CA LYS A 34 -2.83 -12.48 -2.63
C LYS A 34 -1.75 -13.42 -3.15
N LYS A 35 -1.76 -14.68 -2.67
CA LYS A 35 -0.85 -15.73 -3.14
C LYS A 35 -0.93 -15.90 -4.66
N GLN A 36 -2.17 -15.96 -5.18
CA GLN A 36 -2.40 -16.09 -6.61
C GLN A 36 -1.88 -14.88 -7.39
N ALA A 37 -2.14 -13.67 -6.93
CA ALA A 37 -1.70 -12.43 -7.57
C ALA A 37 -0.17 -12.37 -7.66
N VAL A 38 0.53 -12.61 -6.55
CA VAL A 38 2.01 -12.62 -6.52
C VAL A 38 2.57 -13.72 -7.41
N ARG A 39 2.01 -14.94 -7.35
CA ARG A 39 2.42 -16.04 -8.23
C ARG A 39 2.31 -15.70 -9.72
N LEU A 40 1.32 -14.89 -10.08
CA LEU A 40 1.08 -14.48 -11.46
C LEU A 40 1.91 -13.27 -11.90
N GLY A 41 2.76 -12.71 -11.05
CA GLY A 41 3.63 -11.57 -11.37
C GLY A 41 2.97 -10.20 -11.13
N ALA A 42 2.01 -10.11 -10.21
CA ALA A 42 1.32 -8.84 -9.96
C ALA A 42 2.25 -7.72 -9.45
N ILE A 43 3.26 -8.06 -8.64
CA ILE A 43 4.20 -7.06 -8.11
C ILE A 43 4.98 -6.44 -9.26
N GLU A 44 5.53 -7.27 -10.15
CA GLU A 44 6.25 -6.82 -11.34
C GLU A 44 5.38 -5.96 -12.24
N ALA A 45 4.15 -6.39 -12.51
CA ALA A 45 3.22 -5.62 -13.34
C ALA A 45 2.90 -4.24 -12.74
N ILE A 46 2.73 -4.15 -11.42
CA ILE A 46 2.46 -2.88 -10.73
C ILE A 46 3.68 -1.95 -10.79
N LEU A 47 4.87 -2.49 -10.52
CA LEU A 47 6.13 -1.74 -10.56
C LEU A 47 6.45 -1.25 -11.98
N ASN A 48 6.34 -2.12 -12.99
CA ASN A 48 6.52 -1.74 -14.39
C ASN A 48 5.54 -0.67 -14.84
N SER A 49 4.30 -0.71 -14.33
CA SER A 49 3.31 0.32 -14.60
C SER A 49 3.74 1.69 -14.06
N MET A 50 4.30 1.72 -12.84
CA MET A 50 4.81 2.96 -12.23
C MET A 50 6.00 3.52 -13.02
N GLU A 51 6.85 2.66 -13.56
CA GLU A 51 8.03 3.06 -14.35
C GLU A 51 7.65 3.55 -15.76
N SER A 52 6.69 2.89 -16.42
CA SER A 52 6.32 3.19 -17.80
C SER A 52 5.49 4.47 -17.96
N ASN A 53 4.93 4.99 -16.87
CA ASN A 53 4.02 6.15 -16.88
C ASN A 53 4.60 7.29 -16.03
N ASP A 54 5.92 7.49 -16.10
CA ASP A 54 6.67 8.42 -15.25
C ASP A 54 6.93 9.78 -15.93
N ASP A 55 6.06 10.26 -16.83
CA ASP A 55 6.35 11.47 -17.63
C ASP A 55 5.40 12.66 -17.39
N SER A 56 4.26 12.49 -16.70
CA SER A 56 3.32 13.60 -16.48
C SER A 56 2.97 13.87 -15.02
N ALA A 57 2.67 15.13 -14.71
CA ALA A 57 2.13 15.53 -13.41
C ALA A 57 0.72 14.93 -13.15
N ALA A 58 0.05 14.36 -14.14
CA ALA A 58 -1.25 13.71 -13.98
C ALA A 58 -1.14 12.25 -13.47
N ASP A 59 0.07 11.70 -13.41
CA ASP A 59 0.31 10.28 -13.14
C ASP A 59 0.29 9.93 -11.65
N TRP A 60 0.23 10.92 -10.75
CA TRP A 60 0.17 10.67 -9.30
C TRP A 60 -0.98 9.75 -8.88
N LYS A 61 -2.11 9.76 -9.61
CA LYS A 61 -3.25 8.88 -9.33
C LYS A 61 -2.92 7.41 -9.62
N LEU A 62 -2.16 7.14 -10.66
CA LEU A 62 -1.68 5.78 -10.95
C LEU A 62 -0.77 5.32 -9.81
N HIS A 63 0.18 6.17 -9.42
CA HIS A 63 1.12 5.88 -8.34
C HIS A 63 0.41 5.66 -7.00
N MET A 64 -0.59 6.46 -6.67
CA MET A 64 -1.42 6.24 -5.47
C MET A 64 -2.09 4.85 -5.49
N GLU A 65 -2.70 4.46 -6.62
CA GLU A 65 -3.32 3.13 -6.77
C GLU A 65 -2.30 1.99 -6.71
N ALA A 66 -1.14 2.18 -7.31
CA ALA A 66 -0.04 1.24 -7.26
C ALA A 66 0.47 1.03 -5.83
N LEU A 67 0.75 2.11 -5.09
CA LEU A 67 1.18 2.05 -3.69
C LEU A 67 0.12 1.39 -2.81
N ARG A 68 -1.16 1.71 -3.01
CA ARG A 68 -2.29 1.06 -2.31
C ARG A 68 -2.31 -0.45 -2.58
N CYS A 69 -2.10 -0.86 -3.83
CA CYS A 69 -2.06 -2.26 -4.22
C CYS A 69 -0.85 -3.00 -3.62
N LEU A 70 0.33 -2.38 -3.64
CA LEU A 70 1.55 -2.93 -3.04
C LEU A 70 1.39 -3.08 -1.52
N PHE A 71 0.90 -2.06 -0.83
CA PHE A 71 0.57 -2.14 0.59
C PHE A 71 -0.33 -3.36 0.90
N ASN A 72 -1.42 -3.52 0.14
CA ASN A 72 -2.34 -4.64 0.33
C ASN A 72 -1.67 -6.00 0.09
N LEU A 73 -0.80 -6.11 -0.92
CA LEU A 73 -0.04 -7.34 -1.21
C LEU A 73 0.94 -7.71 -0.10
N LEU A 74 1.64 -6.72 0.45
CA LEU A 74 2.63 -6.91 1.51
C LEU A 74 1.99 -7.31 2.84
N TYR A 75 0.75 -6.86 3.06
CA TYR A 75 0.01 -7.11 4.29
C TYR A 75 -0.30 -8.60 4.48
N GLN A 76 0.22 -9.20 5.56
CA GLN A 76 0.04 -10.62 5.93
C GLN A 76 0.51 -11.66 4.90
N TYR A 77 1.37 -11.28 3.95
CA TYR A 77 1.98 -12.24 3.03
C TYR A 77 3.49 -12.01 2.92
N ALA A 78 4.29 -12.89 3.55
CA ALA A 78 5.75 -12.75 3.60
C ALA A 78 6.44 -12.82 2.21
N PRO A 79 6.10 -13.76 1.31
CA PRO A 79 6.72 -13.84 -0.01
C PRO A 79 6.57 -12.58 -0.87
N ALA A 80 5.51 -11.79 -0.69
CA ALA A 80 5.38 -10.50 -1.38
C ALA A 80 6.51 -9.52 -0.98
N LYS A 81 7.00 -9.59 0.26
CA LYS A 81 8.05 -8.72 0.78
C LYS A 81 9.40 -9.03 0.15
N ASP A 82 9.72 -10.31 0.03
CA ASP A 82 10.95 -10.72 -0.66
C ASP A 82 10.88 -10.34 -2.14
N LYS A 83 9.73 -10.56 -2.76
CA LYS A 83 9.52 -10.25 -4.17
C LYS A 83 9.62 -8.76 -4.49
N ILE A 84 9.05 -7.88 -3.65
CA ILE A 84 9.19 -6.43 -3.86
C ILE A 84 10.65 -5.97 -3.74
N PHE A 85 11.44 -6.62 -2.88
CA PHE A 85 12.85 -6.31 -2.70
C PHE A 85 13.68 -6.75 -3.91
N GLU A 86 13.44 -7.96 -4.43
CA GLU A 86 14.08 -8.46 -5.66
C GLU A 86 13.81 -7.54 -6.87
N CYS A 87 12.63 -6.93 -6.93
CA CYS A 87 12.24 -6.02 -8.01
C CYS A 87 12.69 -4.57 -7.78
N THR A 88 13.59 -4.30 -6.83
CA THR A 88 13.99 -2.92 -6.43
C THR A 88 12.81 -2.02 -6.03
N GLY A 89 11.69 -2.61 -5.60
CA GLY A 89 10.43 -1.90 -5.39
C GLY A 89 10.48 -0.87 -4.26
N ILE A 90 11.42 -0.98 -3.31
CA ILE A 90 11.64 0.08 -2.30
C ILE A 90 12.07 1.38 -2.97
N ASN A 91 13.00 1.32 -3.93
CA ASN A 91 13.44 2.49 -4.70
C ASN A 91 12.25 3.11 -5.45
N GLN A 92 11.43 2.28 -6.11
CA GLN A 92 10.26 2.78 -6.85
C GLN A 92 9.19 3.40 -5.94
N ILE A 93 8.92 2.81 -4.76
CA ILE A 93 8.04 3.43 -3.75
C ILE A 93 8.58 4.79 -3.34
N CYS A 94 9.88 4.89 -3.03
CA CYS A 94 10.51 6.15 -2.61
C CYS A 94 10.46 7.21 -3.72
N ASN A 95 10.77 6.84 -4.96
CA ASN A 95 10.74 7.77 -6.10
C ASN A 95 9.33 8.28 -6.37
N SER A 96 8.34 7.40 -6.29
CA SER A 96 6.93 7.77 -6.36
C SER A 96 6.54 8.80 -5.29
N MET A 97 6.96 8.58 -4.05
CA MET A 97 6.68 9.50 -2.94
C MET A 97 7.40 10.84 -3.12
N LYS A 98 8.68 10.85 -3.51
CA LYS A 98 9.46 12.06 -3.75
C LYS A 98 8.84 12.91 -4.87
N ARG A 99 8.42 12.27 -5.96
CA ARG A 99 7.92 12.95 -7.14
C ARG A 99 6.49 13.46 -6.98
N PHE A 100 5.63 12.65 -6.37
CA PHE A 100 4.20 12.89 -6.37
C PHE A 100 3.61 13.17 -4.98
N GLY A 101 4.42 13.13 -3.92
CA GLY A 101 3.97 13.27 -2.53
C GLY A 101 3.26 14.59 -2.23
N CYS A 102 3.61 15.68 -2.92
CA CYS A 102 2.96 16.97 -2.78
C CYS A 102 1.52 17.00 -3.35
N HIS A 103 1.13 16.04 -4.17
CA HIS A 103 -0.18 16.00 -4.82
C HIS A 103 -1.25 15.29 -3.99
N SER A 104 -0.85 14.37 -3.10
CA SER A 104 -1.80 13.53 -2.36
C SER A 104 -1.21 13.01 -1.06
N GLU A 105 -1.91 13.32 0.04
CA GLU A 105 -1.62 12.73 1.36
C GLU A 105 -1.77 11.21 1.33
N ASP A 106 -2.81 10.70 0.66
CA ASP A 106 -3.05 9.26 0.55
C ASP A 106 -1.90 8.52 -0.15
N LEU A 107 -1.29 9.14 -1.17
CA LEU A 107 -0.11 8.60 -1.83
C LEU A 107 1.04 8.44 -0.82
N MET A 108 1.32 9.47 -0.03
CA MET A 108 2.35 9.41 1.01
C MET A 108 2.01 8.39 2.09
N LEU A 109 0.73 8.33 2.49
CA LEU A 109 0.23 7.40 3.50
C LEU A 109 0.44 5.95 3.06
N TYR A 110 -0.03 5.55 1.87
CA TYR A 110 0.15 4.20 1.36
C TYR A 110 1.64 3.85 1.16
N GLY A 111 2.45 4.81 0.73
CA GLY A 111 3.89 4.66 0.66
C GLY A 111 4.51 4.32 2.02
N PHE A 112 4.23 5.12 3.05
CA PHE A 112 4.74 4.83 4.40
C PHE A 112 4.15 3.56 5.02
N GLU A 113 2.90 3.19 4.71
CA GLU A 113 2.34 1.92 5.19
C GLU A 113 3.04 0.71 4.58
N ALA A 114 3.34 0.75 3.27
CA ALA A 114 4.13 -0.28 2.61
C ALA A 114 5.55 -0.35 3.21
N LEU A 115 6.20 0.80 3.41
CA LEU A 115 7.54 0.88 4.00
C LEU A 115 7.56 0.39 5.45
N ALA A 116 6.55 0.70 6.27
CA ALA A 116 6.46 0.22 7.64
C ALA A 116 6.39 -1.31 7.69
N ILE A 117 5.54 -1.94 6.85
CA ILE A 117 5.44 -3.40 6.77
C ILE A 117 6.77 -4.04 6.41
N LEU A 118 7.49 -3.46 5.44
CA LEU A 118 8.80 -3.93 5.02
C LEU A 118 9.85 -3.74 6.13
N ALA A 119 9.84 -2.59 6.81
CA ALA A 119 10.78 -2.28 7.88
C ALA A 119 10.59 -3.23 9.08
N ILE A 120 9.35 -3.61 9.38
CA ILE A 120 9.02 -4.62 10.41
C ILE A 120 9.55 -6.01 10.00
N ALA A 121 9.52 -6.33 8.70
CA ALA A 121 9.88 -7.66 8.21
C ALA A 121 11.36 -8.00 8.30
N GLY A 122 12.27 -7.02 8.40
CA GLY A 122 13.68 -7.32 8.64
C GLY A 122 14.66 -6.19 8.34
N GLU A 123 15.90 -6.38 8.80
CA GLU A 123 16.98 -5.41 8.66
C GLU A 123 17.37 -5.16 7.21
N LYS A 124 17.31 -6.16 6.33
CA LYS A 124 17.64 -5.99 4.91
C LYS A 124 16.80 -4.89 4.25
N PHE A 125 15.51 -4.81 4.60
CA PHE A 125 14.61 -3.78 4.08
C PHE A 125 14.91 -2.41 4.69
N ARG A 126 15.21 -2.36 5.99
CA ARG A 126 15.59 -1.11 6.67
C ARG A 126 16.90 -0.54 6.11
N ALA A 127 17.89 -1.39 5.84
CA ALA A 127 19.15 -0.99 5.23
C ALA A 127 18.91 -0.34 3.87
N GLU A 128 18.09 -0.95 3.02
CA GLU A 128 17.71 -0.40 1.72
C GLU A 128 16.95 0.93 1.87
N MET A 129 16.00 1.04 2.80
CA MET A 129 15.29 2.30 3.06
C MET A 129 16.22 3.45 3.49
N ARG A 130 17.25 3.15 4.31
CA ARG A 130 18.27 4.15 4.67
C ARG A 130 19.05 4.59 3.45
N PHE A 131 19.45 3.65 2.59
CA PHE A 131 20.11 3.94 1.32
C PHE A 131 19.26 4.82 0.40
N GLN A 132 17.94 4.58 0.33
CA GLN A 132 17.00 5.34 -0.49
C GLN A 132 16.59 6.71 0.10
N GLY A 133 17.08 7.07 1.29
CA GLY A 133 16.78 8.36 1.92
C GLY A 133 15.37 8.47 2.50
N VAL A 134 14.77 7.36 2.98
CA VAL A 134 13.42 7.36 3.58
C VAL A 134 13.34 8.26 4.82
N GLN A 135 14.46 8.50 5.50
CA GLN A 135 14.52 9.42 6.64
C GLN A 135 14.16 10.86 6.24
N ASP A 136 14.62 11.33 5.08
CA ASP A 136 14.35 12.69 4.60
C ASP A 136 12.88 12.83 4.20
N LEU A 137 12.34 11.82 3.50
CA LEU A 137 10.91 11.71 3.19
C LEU A 137 10.04 11.78 4.44
N ALA A 138 10.42 11.05 5.50
CA ALA A 138 9.70 11.06 6.76
C ALA A 138 9.75 12.44 7.43
N ASN A 139 10.89 13.13 7.37
CA ASN A 139 11.05 14.47 7.92
C ASN A 139 10.19 15.49 7.17
N GLU A 140 10.18 15.44 5.85
CA GLU A 140 9.34 16.29 4.99
C GLU A 140 7.85 16.07 5.30
N ALA A 141 7.40 14.80 5.32
CA ALA A 141 6.01 14.47 5.63
C ALA A 141 5.56 14.97 7.02
N LYS A 142 6.45 14.92 8.02
CA LYS A 142 6.16 15.42 9.37
C LYS A 142 6.15 16.96 9.46
N ALA A 143 6.88 17.66 8.59
CA ALA A 143 6.95 19.12 8.62
C ALA A 143 5.60 19.79 8.28
N HIS A 144 4.71 19.07 7.61
CA HIS A 144 3.37 19.55 7.22
C HIS A 144 2.28 19.27 8.28
N LYS A 145 2.63 19.04 9.55
CA LYS A 145 1.75 18.55 10.63
C LYS A 145 0.39 19.28 10.81
N ASP A 146 0.28 20.55 10.44
CA ASP A 146 -0.85 21.41 10.83
C ASP A 146 -2.04 21.42 9.85
N GLY A 147 -2.01 20.60 8.80
CA GLY A 147 -3.14 20.44 7.86
C GLY A 147 -4.21 19.44 8.34
N PRO A 148 -5.50 19.64 7.99
CA PRO A 148 -6.56 18.68 8.29
C PRO A 148 -6.35 17.38 7.49
N GLY A 149 -6.06 16.27 8.18
CA GLY A 149 -5.71 14.96 7.59
C GLY A 149 -4.36 14.42 8.10
N ASN A 150 -3.41 15.32 8.34
CA ASN A 150 -1.98 15.03 8.50
C ASN A 150 -1.59 14.25 9.77
N ALA A 151 -2.50 14.01 10.71
CA ALA A 151 -2.20 13.24 11.92
C ALA A 151 -1.85 11.76 11.60
N LYS A 152 -2.53 11.17 10.61
CA LYS A 152 -2.26 9.78 10.19
C LYS A 152 -0.93 9.68 9.46
N LEU A 153 -0.71 10.58 8.49
CA LEU A 153 0.55 10.64 7.77
C LEU A 153 1.74 10.88 8.71
N TRP A 154 1.60 11.84 9.63
CA TRP A 154 2.62 12.13 10.64
C TRP A 154 2.95 10.90 11.49
N LEU A 155 1.92 10.16 11.95
CA LEU A 155 2.11 8.95 12.74
C LEU A 155 2.87 7.87 11.96
N ARG A 156 2.51 7.65 10.70
CA ARG A 156 3.17 6.65 9.84
C ARG A 156 4.60 7.03 9.50
N ALA A 157 4.86 8.29 9.18
CA ALA A 157 6.21 8.79 8.94
C ALA A 157 7.09 8.64 10.20
N SER A 158 6.52 8.93 11.39
CA SER A 158 7.22 8.76 12.67
C SER A 158 7.49 7.29 13.00
N GLU A 159 6.55 6.39 12.69
CA GLU A 159 6.72 4.95 12.86
C GLU A 159 7.85 4.42 11.98
N VAL A 160 7.86 4.77 10.69
CA VAL A 160 8.94 4.35 9.78
C VAL A 160 10.28 4.89 10.26
N GLU A 161 10.38 6.16 10.64
CA GLU A 161 11.60 6.72 11.23
C GLU A 161 12.08 5.93 12.46
N GLY A 162 11.18 5.62 13.39
CA GLY A 162 11.51 4.85 14.58
C GLY A 162 12.03 3.46 14.24
N LEU A 163 11.37 2.77 13.30
CA LEU A 163 11.80 1.46 12.81
C LEU A 163 13.20 1.51 12.17
N LEU A 164 13.51 2.55 11.39
CA LEU A 164 14.84 2.75 10.82
C LEU A 164 15.91 2.98 11.89
N LYS A 165 15.54 3.50 13.06
CA LYS A 165 16.40 3.67 14.24
C LYS A 165 16.45 2.42 15.14
N GLY A 166 15.81 1.32 14.74
CA GLY A 166 15.76 0.08 15.51
C GLY A 166 14.78 0.12 16.69
N GLN A 167 13.86 1.08 16.70
CA GLN A 167 12.82 1.17 17.73
C GLN A 167 11.72 0.13 17.46
N ALA A 168 11.00 -0.22 18.53
CA ALA A 168 9.81 -1.07 18.40
C ALA A 168 8.71 -0.35 17.59
N PRO A 169 7.87 -1.09 16.83
CA PRO A 169 6.74 -0.50 16.12
C PRO A 169 5.81 0.25 17.08
N LEU A 170 5.40 1.47 16.71
CA LEU A 170 4.46 2.27 17.51
C LEU A 170 3.08 1.62 17.56
N SER A 171 2.70 0.94 16.48
CA SER A 171 1.48 0.15 16.42
C SER A 171 1.80 -1.34 16.65
N ARG A 172 1.19 -1.96 17.66
CA ARG A 172 1.37 -3.41 17.94
C ARG A 172 0.94 -4.22 16.72
N VAL A 173 1.89 -4.65 15.91
CA VAL A 173 1.71 -5.77 14.99
C VAL A 173 1.57 -7.01 15.87
N ARG A 174 0.33 -7.41 16.19
CA ARG A 174 0.10 -8.74 16.78
C ARG A 174 0.50 -9.77 15.73
N SER A 175 1.45 -10.61 16.12
CA SER A 175 2.03 -11.69 15.34
C SER A 175 0.98 -12.56 14.66
N GLU A 176 1.33 -13.03 13.48
CA GLU A 176 0.68 -14.09 12.70
C GLU A 176 0.10 -15.17 13.62
N GLY A 177 -1.23 -15.28 13.65
CA GLY A 177 -1.93 -16.25 14.49
C GLY A 177 -3.22 -15.69 15.08
N LYS A 178 -4.29 -15.75 14.27
CA LYS A 178 -5.69 -15.37 14.56
C LYS A 178 -5.99 -13.88 14.34
N GLY A 179 -6.59 -13.60 13.18
CA GLY A 179 -7.44 -12.43 12.90
C GLY A 179 -6.91 -11.09 13.42
N ALA A 180 -5.96 -10.48 12.69
CA ALA A 180 -5.57 -9.11 12.97
C ALA A 180 -6.52 -8.15 12.26
N VAL A 181 -7.42 -7.53 13.03
CA VAL A 181 -8.20 -6.36 12.63
C VAL A 181 -7.28 -5.15 12.66
N TRP A 182 -6.93 -4.62 11.49
CA TRP A 182 -6.60 -3.22 11.34
C TRP A 182 -7.89 -2.57 10.85
N PHE A 183 -8.25 -1.42 11.44
CA PHE A 183 -9.59 -0.81 11.43
C PHE A 183 -10.54 -1.33 12.52
N GLU A 184 -10.31 -0.93 13.77
CA GLU A 184 -11.41 -0.74 14.71
C GLU A 184 -11.54 0.75 15.05
N LYS A 185 -12.12 1.48 14.09
CA LYS A 185 -13.13 2.51 14.34
C LYS A 185 -13.75 2.89 12.98
N GLN A 186 -15.04 2.57 12.85
CA GLN A 186 -15.98 2.95 11.78
C GLN A 186 -16.05 2.10 10.50
N VAL A 187 -16.10 0.78 10.63
CA VAL A 187 -16.93 -0.01 9.69
C VAL A 187 -17.98 -0.71 10.55
N LEU A 188 -19.22 -0.21 10.49
CA LEU A 188 -20.37 -0.94 11.03
C LEU A 188 -20.35 -2.34 10.39
N PRO A 189 -20.43 -3.43 11.18
CA PRO A 189 -20.49 -4.76 10.60
C PRO A 189 -21.70 -4.83 9.66
N LEU A 190 -21.48 -5.24 8.41
CA LEU A 190 -22.55 -5.48 7.42
C LEU A 190 -23.66 -6.40 7.95
N GLY A 191 -23.40 -7.17 9.02
CA GLY A 191 -24.40 -7.94 9.76
C GLY A 191 -25.54 -7.12 10.37
N HIS A 192 -25.35 -5.83 10.70
CA HIS A 192 -26.44 -4.96 11.17
C HIS A 192 -27.32 -4.46 10.02
N ILE A 193 -26.77 -4.30 8.81
CA ILE A 193 -27.54 -3.90 7.62
C ILE A 193 -28.37 -5.07 7.11
N ILE A 194 -27.80 -6.30 7.11
CA ILE A 194 -28.53 -7.51 6.71
C ILE A 194 -29.68 -7.81 7.67
N LYS A 195 -29.45 -7.75 8.99
CA LYS A 195 -30.56 -7.92 9.97
C LYS A 195 -31.64 -6.85 9.84
N SER A 196 -31.27 -5.59 9.60
CA SER A 196 -32.25 -4.50 9.42
C SER A 196 -33.11 -4.67 8.15
N LEU A 197 -32.55 -5.27 7.11
CA LEU A 197 -33.28 -5.59 5.87
C LEU A 197 -34.16 -6.83 6.02
N GLU A 198 -33.71 -7.86 6.73
CA GLU A 198 -34.52 -9.05 7.02
C GLU A 198 -35.75 -8.74 7.88
N THR A 199 -35.63 -7.87 8.90
CA THR A 199 -36.79 -7.45 9.71
C THR A 199 -37.80 -6.62 8.93
N ARG A 200 -37.37 -5.92 7.87
CA ARG A 200 -38.26 -5.11 7.01
C ARG A 200 -39.02 -5.94 5.97
N VAL A 201 -38.43 -7.04 5.48
CA VAL A 201 -39.09 -7.96 4.55
C VAL A 201 -40.12 -8.86 5.27
N GLN A 202 -39.96 -9.12 6.57
CA GLN A 202 -40.94 -9.85 7.37
C GLN A 202 -42.12 -9.00 7.86
N ALA A 203 -42.06 -7.68 7.69
CA ALA A 203 -43.09 -6.72 8.13
C ALA A 203 -43.92 -6.13 6.97
N SER A 204 -43.77 -6.67 5.76
CA SER A 204 -44.57 -6.40 4.55
C SER A 204 -45.34 -7.64 4.12
#